data_AF-A0A2N2FT32-F1
#
_entry.id   AF-A0A2N2FT32-F1
#
_cell.length_a   1.000
_cell.length_b   1.000
_cell.length_c   1.000
_cell.angle_alpha   90.00
_cell.angle_beta   90.00
_cell.angle_gamma   90.00
#
_symmetry.space_group_name_H-M   'P 1'
#
loop_
_entity.id
_entity.type
_entity.pdbx_description
1 polymer ?
#
loop_
_entity_poly.entity_id
_entity_poly.type
_entity_poly.pdbx_seq_one_letter_code
_entity_poly.pdbx_strand_id
1 'polypeptide(L)'
;MRKVFAVFCSICLVAMTLSSVSFAGKPVADKTAPITTASPVAGTYTTAQNVTLTRNEAGTTYYTTNGTTPTTSSTVYSAPINIAVTTTLKYFSRDTAGNTETVKTGLYTIGSVPPSGHAGLTWTGYGLCITCHSAQAQAMYQSVHYQWKGSAAEVTTGPATQGKMDATDGSSALNSYCINIQGNWGPCGACHAGTGAKPVATGNPSSAQLASIDCLICHNDTVNAPYSRVRNATTGLFEPAAGLNMNLVAQKANIKPIRKNCLGCHAKAGGGDAVKRGDIALANGTTSDVLYDTHMAMGNGGNIQCQGCHTFTAHRVAGRGSDIRPQDSTVQMSCSTTACHPGKDSITSGHTSYDTNHHVGRVACQTCHLPKYAKNAGDTAATEATEIDRTWQHAEWNASLNRFEPMPTKANDLIPKYAFWNGTTWGNNSFDNAVLDPATGAYKVSRPNGSIADPVGTKLYPFKYKTATQALANGKIVPLSTAKFFATGLYDDAVRDGLVYMGLSSSTPYTTIVTDELQLLNHQIPTYAGNVLACADCHENTTRMNLPAMGYTLKGATSVVCAQCHRAKTPGNYTRIHSHIAKGYDCSLCHNFSRPERGLKMTPN
;
A
#
# COMPACT_ATOMS: atom_id res chain seq x y z
N MET A 1 66.98 -6.98 -23.16
CA MET A 1 67.29 -7.16 -24.60
C MET A 1 67.11 -8.62 -24.94
N ARG A 2 66.39 -8.96 -26.03
CA ARG A 2 66.24 -10.32 -26.63
C ARG A 2 65.49 -11.35 -25.75
N LYS A 3 64.71 -12.34 -26.21
CA LYS A 3 63.99 -12.71 -27.44
C LYS A 3 63.39 -14.12 -27.14
N VAL A 4 62.21 -14.47 -27.69
CA VAL A 4 61.67 -15.85 -27.97
C VAL A 4 61.30 -16.71 -26.71
N PHE A 5 60.33 -17.63 -26.64
CA PHE A 5 59.72 -18.61 -27.56
C PHE A 5 58.30 -19.03 -27.13
N ALA A 6 57.48 -19.40 -28.11
CA ALA A 6 56.23 -20.15 -27.95
C ALA A 6 56.49 -21.66 -28.07
N VAL A 7 55.81 -22.49 -27.28
CA VAL A 7 55.51 -23.92 -27.59
C VAL A 7 54.18 -24.33 -26.91
N PHE A 8 53.33 -25.00 -27.70
CA PHE A 8 52.07 -25.66 -27.36
C PHE A 8 52.23 -26.89 -26.45
N CYS A 9 51.24 -27.18 -25.60
CA CYS A 9 50.91 -28.57 -25.23
C CYS A 9 49.45 -28.71 -24.76
N SER A 10 48.74 -29.64 -25.39
CA SER A 10 47.33 -30.01 -25.20
C SER A 10 47.12 -30.90 -23.96
N ILE A 11 46.03 -30.70 -23.21
CA ILE A 11 45.44 -31.74 -22.34
C ILE A 11 43.93 -31.78 -22.55
N CYS A 12 43.44 -32.98 -22.90
CA CYS A 12 42.05 -33.36 -23.13
C CYS A 12 41.14 -33.10 -21.91
N LEU A 13 39.97 -32.51 -22.15
CA LEU A 13 38.85 -32.45 -21.22
C LEU A 13 37.79 -33.48 -21.66
N VAL A 14 37.51 -34.48 -20.83
CA VAL A 14 36.40 -35.42 -21.01
C VAL A 14 35.13 -34.75 -20.47
N ALA A 15 34.18 -34.44 -21.35
CA ALA A 15 32.89 -33.89 -20.98
C ALA A 15 31.91 -35.02 -20.58
N MET A 16 31.52 -35.09 -19.31
CA MET A 16 30.36 -35.86 -18.87
C MET A 16 29.09 -35.05 -19.15
N THR A 17 28.26 -35.52 -20.08
CA THR A 17 26.94 -34.96 -20.37
C THR A 17 25.93 -35.48 -19.35
N LEU A 18 25.51 -34.61 -18.42
CA LEU A 18 24.29 -34.79 -17.64
C LEU A 18 23.10 -34.34 -18.51
N SER A 19 22.33 -35.29 -19.03
CA SER A 19 21.05 -35.02 -19.68
C SER A 19 20.00 -34.72 -18.62
N SER A 20 19.64 -33.46 -18.46
CA SER A 20 18.44 -33.04 -17.72
C SER A 20 17.20 -33.37 -18.55
N VAL A 21 16.42 -34.35 -18.11
CA VAL A 21 15.09 -34.60 -18.65
C VAL A 21 14.15 -33.54 -18.07
N SER A 22 13.93 -32.44 -18.80
CA SER A 22 12.89 -31.48 -18.49
C SER A 22 11.52 -32.10 -18.79
N PHE A 23 10.75 -32.42 -17.77
CA PHE A 23 9.31 -32.58 -17.91
C PHE A 23 8.71 -31.18 -18.15
N ALA A 24 8.53 -30.82 -19.42
CA ALA A 24 7.72 -29.67 -19.80
C ALA A 24 6.26 -29.98 -19.43
N GLY A 25 5.82 -29.53 -18.26
CA GLY A 25 4.40 -29.44 -17.97
C GLY A 25 3.72 -28.65 -19.09
N LYS A 26 2.60 -29.16 -19.63
CA LYS A 26 1.79 -28.44 -20.62
C LYS A 26 1.56 -27.02 -20.10
N PRO A 27 2.03 -25.97 -20.80
CA PRO A 27 1.79 -24.61 -20.34
C PRO A 27 0.28 -24.39 -20.26
N VAL A 28 -0.18 -23.92 -19.11
CA VAL A 28 -1.57 -23.48 -18.93
C VAL A 28 -1.81 -22.41 -19.99
N ALA A 29 -2.82 -22.62 -20.84
CA ALA A 29 -3.14 -21.68 -21.90
C ALA A 29 -3.42 -20.30 -21.27
N ASP A 30 -2.63 -19.31 -21.67
CA ASP A 30 -2.84 -17.92 -21.31
C ASP A 30 -4.17 -17.43 -21.90
N LYS A 31 -5.05 -16.94 -21.03
CA LYS A 31 -6.40 -16.44 -21.37
C LYS A 31 -6.56 -14.96 -21.02
N THR A 32 -5.51 -14.30 -20.57
CA THR A 32 -5.56 -12.91 -20.13
C THR A 32 -5.10 -12.00 -21.25
N ALA A 33 -5.91 -11.00 -21.58
CA ALA A 33 -5.53 -10.01 -22.59
C ALA A 33 -4.50 -9.01 -22.04
N PRO A 34 -3.63 -8.46 -22.91
CA PRO A 34 -2.68 -7.42 -22.51
C PRO A 34 -3.38 -6.13 -22.09
N ILE A 35 -2.67 -5.28 -21.38
CA ILE A 35 -3.09 -3.94 -20.97
C ILE A 35 -2.11 -2.93 -21.53
N THR A 36 -2.60 -2.08 -22.44
CA THR A 36 -1.81 -0.95 -22.98
C THR A 36 -2.14 0.37 -22.28
N THR A 37 -1.15 1.20 -22.01
CA THR A 37 -1.31 2.54 -21.44
C THR A 37 -0.68 3.60 -22.35
N ALA A 38 -1.29 4.77 -22.44
CA ALA A 38 -0.78 5.91 -23.21
C ALA A 38 -0.13 6.95 -22.27
N SER A 39 1.03 7.48 -22.65
CA SER A 39 1.76 8.52 -21.93
C SER A 39 2.29 9.60 -22.89
N PRO A 40 1.84 10.86 -22.79
CA PRO A 40 0.82 11.33 -21.86
C PRO A 40 -0.57 10.74 -22.18
N VAL A 41 -1.42 10.63 -21.17
CA VAL A 41 -2.83 10.20 -21.34
C VAL A 41 -3.61 11.21 -22.19
N ALA A 42 -4.76 10.83 -22.73
CA ALA A 42 -5.53 11.71 -23.59
C ALA A 42 -6.12 12.90 -22.82
N GLY A 43 -6.07 14.10 -23.41
CA GLY A 43 -6.72 15.28 -22.88
C GLY A 43 -6.30 16.57 -23.59
N THR A 44 -6.48 17.71 -22.92
CA THR A 44 -6.19 19.03 -23.50
C THR A 44 -4.75 19.47 -23.23
N TYR A 45 -4.05 19.88 -24.29
CA TYR A 45 -2.67 20.35 -24.24
C TYR A 45 -2.48 21.65 -25.01
N THR A 46 -1.54 22.47 -24.56
CA THR A 46 -1.16 23.74 -25.22
C THR A 46 -0.12 23.55 -26.31
N THR A 47 0.59 22.43 -26.31
CA THR A 47 1.63 22.07 -27.30
C THR A 47 1.39 20.67 -27.84
N ALA A 48 2.00 20.36 -28.98
CA ALA A 48 1.98 19.02 -29.55
C ALA A 48 2.50 17.97 -28.54
N GLN A 49 1.85 16.81 -28.49
CA GLN A 49 2.23 15.72 -27.60
C GLN A 49 2.86 14.56 -28.36
N ASN A 50 3.91 13.97 -27.80
CA ASN A 50 4.48 12.71 -28.28
C ASN A 50 3.98 11.57 -27.40
N VAL A 51 2.95 10.86 -27.88
CA VAL A 51 2.27 9.80 -27.12
C VAL A 51 3.01 8.48 -27.25
N THR A 52 3.46 7.95 -26.12
CA THR A 52 4.06 6.62 -25.97
C THR A 52 3.01 5.61 -25.54
N LEU A 53 2.95 4.45 -26.20
CA LEU A 53 2.06 3.34 -25.83
C LEU A 53 2.88 2.20 -25.20
N THR A 54 2.57 1.83 -23.97
CA THR A 54 3.30 0.79 -23.21
C THR A 54 2.37 -0.35 -22.82
N ARG A 55 2.78 -1.59 -23.06
CA ARG A 55 2.07 -2.81 -22.66
C ARG A 55 2.66 -3.40 -21.39
N ASN A 56 1.84 -4.06 -20.59
CA ASN A 56 2.25 -4.85 -19.41
C ASN A 56 2.93 -6.18 -19.77
N GLU A 57 2.79 -6.67 -21.00
CA GLU A 57 3.34 -7.95 -21.45
C GLU A 57 3.69 -7.98 -22.95
N ALA A 58 4.27 -9.09 -23.41
CA ALA A 58 4.70 -9.26 -24.79
C ALA A 58 3.51 -9.32 -25.76
N GLY A 59 3.57 -8.54 -26.84
CA GLY A 59 2.49 -8.50 -27.82
C GLY A 59 2.72 -7.46 -28.92
N THR A 60 1.67 -7.20 -29.70
CA THR A 60 1.63 -6.19 -30.78
C THR A 60 0.52 -5.19 -30.51
N THR A 61 0.81 -3.89 -30.61
CA THR A 61 -0.15 -2.79 -30.40
C THR A 61 -0.50 -2.18 -31.75
N TYR A 62 -1.79 -2.05 -32.01
CA TYR A 62 -2.35 -1.47 -33.22
C TYR A 62 -3.09 -0.20 -32.87
N TYR A 63 -2.99 0.83 -33.73
CA TYR A 63 -3.60 2.12 -33.46
C TYR A 63 -4.09 2.85 -34.73
N THR A 64 -4.93 3.85 -34.50
CA THR A 64 -5.46 4.78 -35.51
C THR A 64 -5.58 6.17 -34.88
N THR A 65 -5.28 7.22 -35.65
CA THR A 65 -5.39 8.63 -35.20
C THR A 65 -6.59 9.37 -35.81
N ASN A 66 -7.27 8.74 -36.77
CA ASN A 66 -8.45 9.31 -37.44
C ASN A 66 -9.78 8.93 -36.76
N GLY A 67 -9.73 8.35 -35.55
CA GLY A 67 -10.92 7.93 -34.80
C GLY A 67 -11.62 6.66 -35.29
N THR A 68 -11.14 6.00 -36.36
CA THR A 68 -11.65 4.68 -36.78
C THR A 68 -11.28 3.59 -35.78
N THR A 69 -12.02 2.48 -35.72
CA THR A 69 -11.68 1.39 -34.79
C THR A 69 -10.47 0.62 -35.34
N PRO A 70 -9.35 0.54 -34.59
CA PRO A 70 -8.18 -0.21 -35.03
C PRO A 70 -8.48 -1.71 -35.13
N THR A 71 -7.89 -2.37 -36.12
CA THR A 71 -7.88 -3.83 -36.30
C THR A 71 -6.43 -4.33 -36.35
N THR A 72 -6.21 -5.64 -36.46
CA THR A 72 -4.86 -6.20 -36.66
C THR A 72 -4.25 -5.84 -38.02
N SER A 73 -4.99 -5.17 -38.89
CA SER A 73 -4.51 -4.58 -40.15
C SER A 73 -4.18 -3.08 -40.02
N SER A 74 -4.43 -2.46 -38.85
CA SER A 74 -4.08 -1.06 -38.59
C SER A 74 -2.58 -0.88 -38.32
N THR A 75 -2.14 0.38 -38.23
CA THR A 75 -0.74 0.72 -38.00
C THR A 75 -0.22 0.10 -36.71
N VAL A 76 0.91 -0.59 -36.79
CA VAL A 76 1.62 -1.14 -35.62
C VAL A 76 2.41 -0.02 -34.94
N TYR A 77 2.25 0.09 -33.63
CA TYR A 77 3.00 1.03 -32.82
C TYR A 77 4.47 0.61 -32.70
N SER A 78 5.39 1.47 -33.14
CA SER A 78 6.84 1.24 -33.09
C SER A 78 7.65 2.43 -32.55
N ALA A 79 7.06 3.63 -32.51
CA ALA A 79 7.67 4.86 -31.99
C ALA A 79 6.59 5.82 -31.46
N PRO A 80 6.92 6.81 -30.60
CA PRO A 80 5.97 7.79 -30.09
C PRO A 80 5.15 8.47 -31.19
N ILE A 81 3.84 8.60 -30.97
CA ILE A 81 2.88 9.19 -31.92
C ILE A 81 2.84 10.70 -31.68
N ASN A 82 3.28 11.49 -32.66
CA ASN A 82 3.16 12.93 -32.60
C ASN A 82 1.72 13.39 -32.88
N ILE A 83 1.11 14.08 -31.92
CA ILE A 83 -0.23 14.66 -32.01
C ILE A 83 -0.10 16.18 -31.90
N ALA A 84 -0.18 16.87 -33.04
CA ALA A 84 -0.02 18.32 -33.14
C ALA A 84 -1.34 19.10 -33.28
N VAL A 85 -2.45 18.40 -33.55
CA VAL A 85 -3.80 18.96 -33.65
C VAL A 85 -4.78 18.06 -32.91
N THR A 86 -5.99 18.54 -32.65
CA THR A 86 -7.03 17.73 -31.99
C THR A 86 -7.24 16.40 -32.72
N THR A 87 -6.95 15.30 -32.04
CA THR A 87 -6.82 13.95 -32.62
C THR A 87 -7.48 12.92 -31.70
N THR A 88 -8.29 12.04 -32.27
CA THR A 88 -8.80 10.86 -31.54
C THR A 88 -7.88 9.69 -31.79
N LEU A 89 -7.08 9.33 -30.78
CA LEU A 89 -6.22 8.16 -30.79
C LEU A 89 -7.01 6.96 -30.27
N LYS A 90 -7.15 5.92 -31.09
CA LYS A 90 -7.67 4.62 -30.67
C LYS A 90 -6.58 3.56 -30.78
N TYR A 91 -6.51 2.65 -29.81
CA TYR A 91 -5.49 1.60 -29.79
C TYR A 91 -5.95 0.35 -29.04
N PHE A 92 -5.36 -0.78 -29.38
CA PHE A 92 -5.47 -2.04 -28.63
C PHE A 92 -4.22 -2.91 -28.89
N SER A 93 -3.96 -3.86 -28.00
CA SER A 93 -2.90 -4.85 -28.10
C SER A 93 -3.43 -6.27 -28.17
N ARG A 94 -2.66 -7.11 -28.83
CA ARG A 94 -2.82 -8.55 -28.89
C ARG A 94 -1.53 -9.23 -28.46
N ASP A 95 -1.60 -10.14 -27.51
CA ASP A 95 -0.43 -10.88 -27.03
C ASP A 95 0.00 -12.00 -27.99
N THR A 96 1.04 -12.74 -27.61
CA THR A 96 1.53 -13.90 -28.38
C THR A 96 0.64 -15.14 -28.28
N ALA A 97 -0.21 -15.24 -27.26
CA ALA A 97 -1.18 -16.31 -27.08
C ALA A 97 -2.49 -16.08 -27.88
N GLY A 98 -2.65 -14.87 -28.43
CA GLY A 98 -3.79 -14.44 -29.24
C GLY A 98 -4.87 -13.68 -28.47
N ASN A 99 -4.73 -13.46 -27.16
CA ASN A 99 -5.71 -12.69 -26.40
C ASN A 99 -5.61 -11.22 -26.79
N THR A 100 -6.77 -10.57 -26.89
CA THR A 100 -6.90 -9.23 -27.45
C THR A 100 -7.60 -8.33 -26.44
N GLU A 101 -7.01 -7.17 -26.15
CA GLU A 101 -7.62 -6.21 -25.24
C GLU A 101 -8.77 -5.44 -25.93
N THR A 102 -9.67 -4.87 -25.14
CA THR A 102 -10.70 -3.97 -25.67
C THR A 102 -10.10 -2.67 -26.17
N VAL A 103 -10.66 -2.13 -27.27
CA VAL A 103 -10.16 -0.88 -27.86
C VAL A 103 -10.28 0.27 -26.86
N LYS A 104 -9.15 0.92 -26.61
CA LYS A 104 -9.04 2.15 -25.84
C LYS A 104 -9.17 3.34 -26.77
N THR A 105 -9.87 4.38 -26.33
CA THR A 105 -10.05 5.62 -27.08
C THR A 105 -9.64 6.83 -26.24
N GLY A 106 -8.87 7.72 -26.84
CA GLY A 106 -8.38 8.93 -26.19
C GLY A 106 -8.48 10.13 -27.12
N LEU A 107 -9.20 11.17 -26.70
CA LEU A 107 -9.25 12.46 -27.40
C LEU A 107 -8.13 13.36 -26.87
N TYR A 108 -7.20 13.71 -27.75
CA TYR A 108 -6.16 14.71 -27.50
C TYR A 108 -6.60 16.01 -28.15
N THR A 109 -6.77 17.08 -27.39
CA THR A 109 -7.14 18.40 -27.91
C THR A 109 -5.91 19.29 -27.84
N ILE A 110 -5.43 19.78 -28.98
CA ILE A 110 -4.28 20.70 -29.06
C ILE A 110 -4.80 22.08 -29.44
N GLY A 111 -4.66 23.07 -28.57
CA GLY A 111 -5.15 24.44 -28.84
C GLY A 111 -5.74 25.18 -27.62
N SER A 112 -6.57 26.18 -27.90
CA SER A 112 -6.98 27.25 -26.96
C SER A 112 -7.63 26.75 -25.68
N VAL A 113 -6.92 26.91 -24.56
CA VAL A 113 -7.48 26.93 -23.21
C VAL A 113 -8.13 28.31 -23.01
N PRO A 114 -9.24 28.44 -22.26
CA PRO A 114 -9.69 29.74 -21.72
C PRO A 114 -8.54 30.45 -20.98
N PRO A 115 -8.64 31.76 -20.68
CA PRO A 115 -7.52 32.54 -20.15
C PRO A 115 -6.82 31.81 -19.02
N SER A 116 -5.49 31.72 -19.10
CA SER A 116 -4.61 31.06 -18.13
C SER A 116 -4.97 31.45 -16.69
N GLY A 117 -5.69 30.58 -15.99
CA GLY A 117 -5.94 30.71 -14.56
C GLY A 117 -7.39 30.45 -14.15
N HIS A 118 -7.59 30.28 -12.85
CA HIS A 118 -8.91 30.00 -12.30
C HIS A 118 -9.69 31.26 -11.91
N ALA A 119 -9.09 32.46 -11.95
CA ALA A 119 -9.63 33.68 -11.35
C ALA A 119 -11.02 34.14 -11.89
N GLY A 120 -11.39 33.74 -13.10
CA GLY A 120 -12.69 34.06 -13.72
C GLY A 120 -13.70 32.91 -13.74
N LEU A 121 -13.39 31.78 -13.09
CA LEU A 121 -14.28 30.62 -13.12
C LEU A 121 -15.58 30.88 -12.37
N THR A 122 -16.68 30.47 -12.98
CA THR A 122 -17.99 30.37 -12.33
C THR A 122 -18.32 28.90 -12.15
N TRP A 123 -18.69 28.52 -10.92
CA TRP A 123 -19.01 27.16 -10.57
C TRP A 123 -20.29 26.70 -11.26
N THR A 124 -20.18 25.66 -12.08
CA THR A 124 -21.29 25.00 -12.78
C THR A 124 -21.38 23.51 -12.44
N GLY A 125 -20.65 23.08 -11.40
CA GLY A 125 -20.46 21.67 -11.03
C GLY A 125 -19.07 21.14 -11.41
N TYR A 126 -18.79 19.90 -11.02
CA TYR A 126 -17.48 19.26 -11.25
C TYR A 126 -17.12 19.08 -12.73
N GLY A 127 -18.12 19.08 -13.62
CA GLY A 127 -17.94 19.12 -15.08
C GLY A 127 -17.06 20.28 -15.54
N LEU A 128 -17.08 21.41 -14.80
CA LEU A 128 -16.24 22.59 -15.07
C LEU A 128 -14.76 22.22 -15.19
N CYS A 129 -14.24 21.43 -14.25
CA CYS A 129 -12.82 21.08 -14.18
C CYS A 129 -12.38 20.32 -15.44
N ILE A 130 -13.24 19.45 -15.95
CA ILE A 130 -12.92 18.48 -17.01
C ILE A 130 -12.85 19.15 -18.39
N THR A 131 -13.44 20.34 -18.54
CA THR A 131 -13.31 21.15 -19.77
C THR A 131 -11.85 21.46 -20.10
N CYS A 132 -11.01 21.63 -19.07
CA CYS A 132 -9.58 21.91 -19.20
C CYS A 132 -8.69 20.75 -18.73
N HIS A 133 -9.15 19.95 -17.76
CA HIS A 133 -8.37 18.90 -17.09
C HIS A 133 -8.85 17.47 -17.42
N SER A 134 -9.25 17.23 -18.67
CA SER A 134 -9.75 15.92 -19.12
C SER A 134 -8.72 14.79 -18.94
N ALA A 135 -7.44 15.06 -19.21
CA ALA A 135 -6.35 14.10 -18.98
C ALA A 135 -6.20 13.73 -17.50
N GLN A 136 -6.22 14.73 -16.63
CA GLN A 136 -6.09 14.54 -15.19
C GLN A 136 -7.30 13.78 -14.64
N ALA A 137 -8.51 14.10 -15.11
CA ALA A 137 -9.74 13.41 -14.74
C ALA A 137 -9.71 11.94 -15.19
N GLN A 138 -9.28 11.65 -16.42
CA GLN A 138 -9.11 10.26 -16.89
C GLN A 138 -8.09 9.50 -16.03
N ALA A 139 -6.95 10.12 -15.73
CA ALA A 139 -5.92 9.49 -14.92
C ALA A 139 -6.41 9.21 -13.49
N MET A 140 -7.10 10.19 -12.88
CA MET A 140 -7.72 10.04 -11.56
C MET A 140 -8.82 8.98 -11.56
N TYR A 141 -9.64 8.91 -12.61
CA TYR A 141 -10.68 7.89 -12.75
C TYR A 141 -10.11 6.48 -12.67
N GLN A 142 -8.92 6.26 -13.24
CA GLN A 142 -8.27 4.96 -13.21
C GLN A 142 -7.52 4.68 -11.89
N SER A 143 -7.25 5.71 -11.08
CA SER A 143 -6.50 5.62 -9.80
C SER A 143 -7.15 4.66 -8.79
N VAL A 144 -6.35 4.10 -7.89
CA VAL A 144 -6.87 3.39 -6.72
C VAL A 144 -7.71 4.30 -5.83
N HIS A 145 -7.41 5.61 -5.75
CA HIS A 145 -8.19 6.55 -4.98
C HIS A 145 -9.64 6.66 -5.46
N TYR A 146 -9.87 6.59 -6.79
CA TYR A 146 -11.21 6.61 -7.35
C TYR A 146 -11.81 5.22 -7.51
N GLN A 147 -11.05 4.21 -7.96
CA GLN A 147 -11.60 2.87 -8.15
C GLN A 147 -11.78 2.10 -6.84
N TRP A 148 -11.06 2.48 -5.77
CA TRP A 148 -10.95 1.74 -4.51
C TRP A 148 -10.51 0.29 -4.63
N LYS A 149 -10.02 -0.09 -5.81
CA LYS A 149 -9.39 -1.35 -6.17
C LYS A 149 -8.34 -1.09 -7.24
N GLY A 150 -7.41 -2.02 -7.38
CA GLY A 150 -6.34 -1.95 -8.37
C GLY A 150 -5.49 -3.22 -8.34
N SER A 151 -4.37 -3.20 -9.05
CA SER A 151 -3.41 -4.32 -9.07
C SER A 151 -3.01 -4.71 -7.65
N ALA A 152 -3.16 -5.99 -7.32
CA ALA A 152 -2.78 -6.59 -6.04
C ALA A 152 -1.67 -7.63 -6.24
N ALA A 153 -0.72 -7.35 -7.14
CA ALA A 153 0.37 -8.26 -7.50
C ALA A 153 1.24 -8.67 -6.29
N GLU A 154 1.33 -7.81 -5.29
CA GLU A 154 2.07 -8.04 -4.05
C GLU A 154 1.22 -8.75 -2.97
N VAL A 155 -0.02 -9.13 -3.29
CA VAL A 155 -0.89 -9.92 -2.42
C VAL A 155 -0.88 -11.37 -2.92
N THR A 156 -0.46 -12.28 -2.06
CA THR A 156 -0.27 -13.71 -2.38
C THR A 156 -1.55 -14.54 -2.38
N THR A 157 -2.69 -13.91 -2.11
CA THR A 157 -4.01 -14.54 -2.03
C THR A 157 -5.09 -13.67 -2.63
N GLY A 158 -6.17 -14.30 -3.10
CA GLY A 158 -7.29 -13.60 -3.73
C GLY A 158 -7.04 -13.24 -5.19
N PRO A 159 -7.93 -12.43 -5.79
CA PRO A 159 -7.85 -12.07 -7.21
C PRO A 159 -6.70 -11.09 -7.52
N ALA A 160 -6.29 -11.01 -8.79
CA ALA A 160 -5.23 -10.10 -9.24
C ALA A 160 -5.56 -8.60 -9.03
N THR A 161 -6.85 -8.26 -8.95
CA THR A 161 -7.33 -6.91 -8.60
C THR A 161 -8.10 -6.98 -7.30
N GLN A 162 -7.70 -6.19 -6.30
CA GLN A 162 -8.34 -6.16 -4.98
C GLN A 162 -8.38 -4.74 -4.43
N GLY A 163 -9.20 -4.52 -3.40
CA GLY A 163 -9.23 -3.28 -2.65
C GLY A 163 -10.37 -3.25 -1.65
N LYS A 164 -10.88 -2.05 -1.37
CA LYS A 164 -12.00 -1.88 -0.43
C LYS A 164 -13.34 -2.26 -1.04
N MET A 165 -13.41 -2.38 -2.37
CA MET A 165 -14.62 -2.74 -3.09
C MET A 165 -15.18 -4.09 -2.62
N ASP A 166 -16.48 -4.24 -2.79
CA ASP A 166 -17.22 -5.43 -2.37
C ASP A 166 -17.32 -6.46 -3.50
N ALA A 167 -17.85 -7.64 -3.15
CA ALA A 167 -17.75 -8.84 -3.96
C ALA A 167 -18.32 -8.64 -5.37
N THR A 168 -19.45 -7.95 -5.43
CA THR A 168 -20.17 -7.63 -6.66
C THR A 168 -19.35 -6.76 -7.61
N ASP A 169 -18.41 -5.98 -7.06
CA ASP A 169 -17.51 -5.12 -7.82
C ASP A 169 -16.08 -5.69 -7.89
N GLY A 170 -15.94 -7.01 -7.75
CA GLY A 170 -14.70 -7.74 -8.06
C GLY A 170 -13.62 -7.62 -6.99
N SER A 171 -13.96 -7.34 -5.73
CA SER A 171 -13.04 -7.42 -4.61
C SER A 171 -13.76 -7.92 -3.36
N SER A 172 -13.09 -8.67 -2.49
CA SER A 172 -13.73 -9.20 -1.28
C SER A 172 -12.78 -9.14 -0.09
N ALA A 173 -11.79 -8.26 -0.17
CA ALA A 173 -10.77 -8.13 0.85
C ALA A 173 -11.37 -7.72 2.19
N LEU A 174 -10.86 -8.35 3.24
CA LEU A 174 -11.29 -8.14 4.62
C LEU A 174 -10.31 -7.27 5.39
N ASN A 175 -10.79 -6.62 6.46
CA ASN A 175 -10.00 -5.99 7.52
C ASN A 175 -10.63 -6.26 8.90
N SER A 176 -9.87 -6.11 9.99
CA SER A 176 -10.38 -6.22 11.37
C SER A 176 -11.00 -4.91 11.91
N TYR A 177 -11.67 -4.15 11.03
CA TYR A 177 -12.45 -2.94 11.37
C TYR A 177 -13.90 -3.11 10.95
N CYS A 178 -14.27 -2.57 9.78
CA CYS A 178 -15.60 -2.69 9.17
C CYS A 178 -15.72 -3.92 8.26
N ILE A 179 -14.75 -4.83 8.31
CA ILE A 179 -14.71 -6.09 7.55
C ILE A 179 -14.60 -5.83 6.03
N ASN A 180 -15.70 -5.49 5.36
CA ASN A 180 -15.75 -5.11 3.94
C ASN A 180 -16.87 -4.06 3.71
N ILE A 181 -16.83 -3.32 2.61
CA ILE A 181 -17.86 -2.30 2.32
C ILE A 181 -19.19 -2.89 1.80
N GLN A 182 -19.33 -4.21 1.75
CA GLN A 182 -20.52 -4.93 1.25
C GLN A 182 -21.82 -4.34 1.82
N GLY A 183 -22.66 -3.78 0.95
CA GLY A 183 -23.93 -3.12 1.33
C GLY A 183 -23.78 -1.75 2.00
N ASN A 184 -22.56 -1.23 2.14
CA ASN A 184 -22.22 -0.10 3.02
C ASN A 184 -21.59 1.09 2.28
N TRP A 185 -21.84 1.21 0.97
CA TRP A 185 -21.29 2.30 0.17
C TRP A 185 -21.62 3.69 0.74
N GLY A 186 -22.84 3.90 1.27
CA GLY A 186 -23.26 5.19 1.81
C GLY A 186 -22.33 5.74 2.90
N PRO A 187 -22.19 5.05 4.06
CA PRO A 187 -21.28 5.48 5.13
C PRO A 187 -19.80 5.46 4.74
N CYS A 188 -19.35 4.45 4.00
CA CYS A 188 -17.92 4.32 3.65
C CYS A 188 -17.50 5.38 2.62
N GLY A 189 -18.36 5.64 1.64
CA GLY A 189 -18.12 6.52 0.50
C GLY A 189 -17.86 7.98 0.86
N ALA A 190 -18.09 8.38 2.12
CA ALA A 190 -17.73 9.72 2.60
C ALA A 190 -16.24 10.05 2.41
N CYS A 191 -15.37 9.03 2.45
CA CYS A 191 -13.93 9.18 2.19
C CYS A 191 -13.53 8.87 0.73
N HIS A 192 -14.48 8.63 -0.16
CA HIS A 192 -14.21 8.32 -1.57
C HIS A 192 -13.95 9.61 -2.37
N ALA A 193 -13.05 9.57 -3.35
CA ALA A 193 -12.72 10.76 -4.16
C ALA A 193 -13.76 11.10 -5.24
N GLY A 194 -14.98 10.60 -5.11
CA GLY A 194 -16.10 10.87 -6.01
C GLY A 194 -17.28 11.52 -5.29
N THR A 195 -18.28 11.92 -6.06
CA THR A 195 -19.48 12.62 -5.61
C THR A 195 -20.57 11.67 -5.09
N GLY A 196 -20.21 10.44 -4.70
CA GLY A 196 -21.12 9.52 -4.00
C GLY A 196 -21.72 8.40 -4.85
N ALA A 197 -21.48 8.37 -6.17
CA ALA A 197 -21.73 7.18 -6.97
C ALA A 197 -20.58 6.18 -6.81
N LYS A 198 -20.92 4.88 -6.74
CA LYS A 198 -19.92 3.82 -6.69
C LYS A 198 -19.15 3.78 -8.02
N PRO A 199 -17.81 3.67 -8.00
CA PRO A 199 -17.02 3.66 -9.23
C PRO A 199 -17.31 2.41 -10.05
N VAL A 200 -17.40 2.58 -11.37
CA VAL A 200 -17.51 1.49 -12.34
C VAL A 200 -16.18 1.41 -13.08
N ALA A 201 -15.54 0.24 -13.07
CA ALA A 201 -14.27 0.09 -13.78
C ALA A 201 -14.50 0.02 -15.29
N THR A 202 -13.94 0.98 -16.04
CA THR A 202 -13.97 1.02 -17.50
C THR A 202 -12.74 1.72 -18.03
N GLY A 203 -12.18 1.26 -19.15
CA GLY A 203 -11.07 1.93 -19.83
C GLY A 203 -11.47 3.23 -20.54
N ASN A 204 -12.77 3.41 -20.83
CA ASN A 204 -13.30 4.54 -21.59
C ASN A 204 -14.47 5.17 -20.82
N PRO A 205 -14.21 5.95 -19.75
CA PRO A 205 -15.27 6.57 -18.96
C PRO A 205 -16.02 7.63 -19.77
N SER A 206 -17.34 7.71 -19.57
CA SER A 206 -18.17 8.78 -20.13
C SER A 206 -17.89 10.13 -19.45
N SER A 207 -18.27 11.23 -20.08
CA SER A 207 -18.16 12.56 -19.47
C SER A 207 -18.91 12.68 -18.14
N ALA A 208 -20.03 11.98 -17.98
CA ALA A 208 -20.78 11.93 -16.73
C ALA A 208 -20.03 11.16 -15.63
N GLN A 209 -19.36 10.06 -15.99
CA GLN A 209 -18.51 9.31 -15.06
C GLN A 209 -17.31 10.14 -14.61
N LEU A 210 -16.67 10.86 -15.54
CA LEU A 210 -15.59 11.79 -15.20
C LEU A 210 -16.09 12.94 -14.31
N ALA A 211 -17.29 13.49 -14.59
CA ALA A 211 -17.91 14.54 -13.78
C ALA A 211 -18.35 14.07 -12.37
N SER A 212 -18.25 12.77 -12.09
CA SER A 212 -18.48 12.23 -10.75
C SER A 212 -17.22 12.19 -9.88
N ILE A 213 -16.08 12.68 -10.40
CA ILE A 213 -14.83 12.86 -9.63
C ILE A 213 -14.93 14.16 -8.84
N ASP A 214 -14.68 14.09 -7.53
CA ASP A 214 -14.57 15.27 -6.69
C ASP A 214 -13.12 15.78 -6.70
N CYS A 215 -12.81 16.69 -7.62
CA CYS A 215 -11.49 17.30 -7.71
C CYS A 215 -11.15 18.16 -6.47
N LEU A 216 -12.16 18.74 -5.82
CA LEU A 216 -12.00 19.75 -4.78
C LEU A 216 -11.70 19.13 -3.42
N ILE A 217 -12.01 17.85 -3.19
CA ILE A 217 -11.63 17.14 -1.97
C ILE A 217 -10.11 17.19 -1.73
N CYS A 218 -9.31 17.20 -2.81
CA CYS A 218 -7.85 17.30 -2.76
C CYS A 218 -7.33 18.71 -3.08
N HIS A 219 -7.97 19.42 -4.02
CA HIS A 219 -7.46 20.68 -4.59
C HIS A 219 -8.17 21.94 -4.07
N ASN A 220 -8.61 21.96 -2.82
CA ASN A 220 -9.18 23.19 -2.21
C ASN A 220 -8.19 23.92 -1.30
N ASP A 221 -8.21 25.25 -1.36
CA ASP A 221 -7.48 26.10 -0.41
C ASP A 221 -8.14 26.03 0.97
N THR A 222 -7.58 25.18 1.82
CA THR A 222 -8.13 24.88 3.15
C THR A 222 -8.10 26.06 4.15
N VAL A 223 -7.56 27.21 3.74
CA VAL A 223 -7.46 28.43 4.55
C VAL A 223 -8.38 29.52 4.01
N ASN A 224 -8.21 29.90 2.74
CA ASN A 224 -8.90 31.07 2.17
C ASN A 224 -10.19 30.72 1.42
N ALA A 225 -10.35 29.46 1.01
CA ALA A 225 -11.54 28.99 0.29
C ALA A 225 -11.82 27.51 0.62
N PRO A 226 -12.09 27.20 1.91
CA PRO A 226 -12.23 25.83 2.35
C PRO A 226 -13.42 25.15 1.68
N TYR A 227 -13.24 23.89 1.32
CA TYR A 227 -14.28 23.07 0.73
C TYR A 227 -14.72 21.98 1.70
N SER A 228 -16.03 21.76 1.77
CA SER A 228 -16.64 20.65 2.46
C SER A 228 -17.87 20.18 1.70
N ARG A 229 -18.29 18.94 1.98
CA ARG A 229 -19.42 18.30 1.30
C ARG A 229 -20.26 17.53 2.29
N VAL A 230 -21.55 17.42 1.99
CA VAL A 230 -22.54 16.70 2.79
C VAL A 230 -23.21 15.66 1.89
N ARG A 231 -23.60 14.53 2.49
CA ARG A 231 -24.39 13.54 1.76
C ARG A 231 -25.83 14.00 1.72
N ASN A 232 -26.36 14.21 0.52
CA ASN A 232 -27.77 14.52 0.33
C ASN A 232 -28.57 13.22 0.52
N ALA A 233 -29.53 13.24 1.44
CA ALA A 233 -30.35 12.06 1.78
C ALA A 233 -31.28 11.64 0.63
N THR A 234 -31.71 12.59 -0.20
CA THR A 234 -32.63 12.38 -1.32
C THR A 234 -31.89 11.82 -2.54
N THR A 235 -30.78 12.44 -2.93
CA THR A 235 -30.02 12.03 -4.13
C THR A 235 -29.04 10.91 -3.83
N GLY A 236 -28.63 10.75 -2.57
CA GLY A 236 -27.56 9.85 -2.15
C GLY A 236 -26.16 10.30 -2.57
N LEU A 237 -26.03 11.49 -3.17
CA LEU A 237 -24.77 12.04 -3.64
C LEU A 237 -24.12 12.93 -2.58
N PHE A 238 -22.80 13.13 -2.69
CA PHE A 238 -22.08 14.15 -1.95
C PHE A 238 -22.12 15.46 -2.72
N GLU A 239 -22.71 16.47 -2.09
CA GLU A 239 -22.90 17.81 -2.63
C GLU A 239 -22.12 18.81 -1.77
N PRO A 240 -21.64 19.94 -2.34
CA PRO A 240 -21.00 20.98 -1.55
C PRO A 240 -21.89 21.41 -0.38
N ALA A 241 -21.29 21.61 0.80
CA ALA A 241 -22.04 22.05 1.96
C ALA A 241 -22.70 23.42 1.71
N ALA A 242 -23.87 23.63 2.32
CA ALA A 242 -24.56 24.91 2.23
C ALA A 242 -23.69 26.06 2.78
N GLY A 243 -23.78 27.23 2.16
CA GLY A 243 -23.05 28.43 2.58
C GLY A 243 -21.63 28.58 2.01
N LEU A 244 -21.13 27.62 1.23
CA LEU A 244 -19.84 27.75 0.54
C LEU A 244 -19.93 28.69 -0.67
N ASN A 245 -18.95 29.58 -0.83
CA ASN A 245 -18.75 30.31 -2.08
C ASN A 245 -18.00 29.41 -3.08
N MET A 246 -18.74 28.61 -3.84
CA MET A 246 -18.15 27.64 -4.77
C MET A 246 -17.40 28.29 -5.93
N ASN A 247 -17.74 29.51 -6.32
CA ASN A 247 -16.94 30.27 -7.29
C ASN A 247 -15.54 30.50 -6.74
N LEU A 248 -15.43 30.99 -5.50
CA LEU A 248 -14.14 31.23 -4.86
C LEU A 248 -13.34 29.92 -4.66
N VAL A 249 -14.00 28.84 -4.26
CA VAL A 249 -13.36 27.51 -4.14
C VAL A 249 -12.74 27.07 -5.47
N ALA A 250 -13.51 27.14 -6.57
CA ALA A 250 -13.00 26.80 -7.90
C ALA A 250 -11.88 27.76 -8.34
N GLN A 251 -12.05 29.06 -8.11
CA GLN A 251 -11.07 30.10 -8.43
C GLN A 251 -9.74 29.93 -7.69
N LYS A 252 -9.75 29.31 -6.50
CA LYS A 252 -8.56 29.03 -5.69
C LYS A 252 -8.05 27.59 -5.83
N ALA A 253 -8.66 26.75 -6.68
CA ALA A 253 -8.31 25.34 -6.79
C ALA A 253 -6.95 25.05 -7.49
N ASN A 254 -6.21 26.08 -7.90
CA ASN A 254 -4.88 25.94 -8.51
C ASN A 254 -3.79 25.74 -7.44
N ILE A 255 -3.93 24.68 -6.64
CA ILE A 255 -3.00 24.36 -5.56
C ILE A 255 -2.57 22.89 -5.61
N LYS A 256 -1.35 22.63 -5.14
CA LYS A 256 -0.93 21.27 -4.77
C LYS A 256 -1.61 20.93 -3.43
N PRO A 257 -2.15 19.71 -3.26
CA PRO A 257 -2.72 19.29 -1.98
C PRO A 257 -1.69 19.45 -0.85
N ILE A 258 -2.14 19.84 0.33
CA ILE A 258 -1.32 19.88 1.55
C ILE A 258 -1.77 18.79 2.51
N ARG A 259 -1.03 18.58 3.61
CA ARG A 259 -1.37 17.57 4.63
C ARG A 259 -2.85 17.61 5.04
N LYS A 260 -3.40 18.81 5.26
CA LYS A 260 -4.80 19.00 5.67
C LYS A 260 -5.81 18.42 4.66
N ASN A 261 -5.55 18.51 3.35
CA ASN A 261 -6.42 17.89 2.34
C ASN A 261 -6.42 16.36 2.48
N CYS A 262 -5.23 15.75 2.61
CA CYS A 262 -5.07 14.30 2.71
C CYS A 262 -5.67 13.74 4.02
N LEU A 263 -5.38 14.41 5.14
CA LEU A 263 -5.75 13.95 6.48
C LEU A 263 -7.26 14.02 6.73
N GLY A 264 -8.00 14.81 5.96
CA GLY A 264 -9.47 14.83 6.00
C GLY A 264 -10.10 13.43 5.86
N CYS A 265 -9.44 12.52 5.14
CA CYS A 265 -9.85 11.11 5.02
C CYS A 265 -8.86 10.14 5.67
N HIS A 266 -7.55 10.36 5.50
CA HIS A 266 -6.53 9.38 5.92
C HIS A 266 -6.40 9.27 7.44
N ALA A 267 -6.54 10.38 8.17
CA ALA A 267 -6.52 10.39 9.63
C ALA A 267 -7.81 9.83 10.25
N LYS A 268 -8.93 10.03 9.56
CA LYS A 268 -10.27 9.62 10.02
C LYS A 268 -10.66 8.19 9.63
N ALA A 269 -9.75 7.46 9.00
CA ALA A 269 -10.00 6.11 8.55
C ALA A 269 -10.38 5.21 9.75
N GLY A 270 -11.42 4.40 9.59
CA GLY A 270 -11.92 3.52 10.66
C GLY A 270 -13.02 4.11 11.53
N GLY A 271 -13.45 5.35 11.27
CA GLY A 271 -14.63 5.98 11.91
C GLY A 271 -14.30 7.18 12.80
N GLY A 272 -13.03 7.58 12.91
CA GLY A 272 -12.61 8.71 13.72
C GLY A 272 -11.12 8.98 13.56
N ASP A 273 -10.66 10.11 14.10
CA ASP A 273 -9.24 10.49 14.07
C ASP A 273 -8.37 9.48 14.82
N ALA A 274 -7.17 9.22 14.30
CA ALA A 274 -6.17 8.26 14.79
C ALA A 274 -6.65 6.79 14.95
N VAL A 275 -7.87 6.45 14.53
CA VAL A 275 -8.49 5.14 14.81
C VAL A 275 -7.79 3.99 14.09
N LYS A 276 -7.64 4.06 12.77
CA LYS A 276 -7.15 2.93 11.97
C LYS A 276 -5.63 2.84 11.95
N ARG A 277 -4.92 3.86 11.47
CA ARG A 277 -3.47 3.74 11.18
C ARG A 277 -2.60 3.72 12.43
N GLY A 278 -2.94 4.54 13.43
CA GLY A 278 -2.18 4.67 14.68
C GLY A 278 -0.88 5.47 14.56
N ASP A 279 -0.34 5.68 13.36
CA ASP A 279 0.78 6.60 13.08
C ASP A 279 0.36 7.82 12.24
N ILE A 280 -0.93 7.98 11.95
CA ILE A 280 -1.48 9.13 11.22
C ILE A 280 -2.72 9.63 11.96
N ALA A 281 -2.74 10.93 12.25
CA ALA A 281 -3.82 11.67 12.90
C ALA A 281 -3.96 13.08 12.28
N LEU A 282 -5.01 13.82 12.64
CA LEU A 282 -5.18 15.21 12.20
C LEU A 282 -4.02 16.09 12.71
N ALA A 283 -3.44 15.78 13.86
CA ALA A 283 -2.27 16.47 14.42
C ALA A 283 -1.09 16.54 13.45
N ASN A 284 -0.87 15.53 12.59
CA ASN A 284 0.18 15.59 11.55
C ASN A 284 0.02 16.79 10.59
N GLY A 285 -1.18 17.37 10.50
CA GLY A 285 -1.44 18.53 9.66
C GLY A 285 -0.96 19.86 10.25
N THR A 286 -0.84 19.94 11.59
CA THR A 286 -0.76 21.22 12.31
C THR A 286 0.21 21.22 13.50
N THR A 287 0.82 20.11 13.87
CA THR A 287 1.77 20.05 14.98
C THR A 287 3.13 20.65 14.61
N SER A 288 3.79 21.28 15.57
CA SER A 288 5.20 21.68 15.54
C SER A 288 6.08 20.76 16.40
N ASP A 289 5.49 19.72 17.00
CA ASP A 289 6.19 18.77 17.86
C ASP A 289 7.04 17.79 17.03
N VAL A 290 8.35 18.04 17.00
CA VAL A 290 9.32 17.19 16.29
C VAL A 290 9.53 15.82 16.97
N LEU A 291 9.16 15.66 18.23
CA LEU A 291 9.14 14.36 18.92
C LEU A 291 7.90 13.55 18.54
N TYR A 292 6.85 14.19 18.05
CA TYR A 292 5.72 13.50 17.44
C TYR A 292 6.06 13.01 16.04
N ASP A 293 6.45 13.90 15.12
CA ASP A 293 6.94 13.55 13.78
C ASP A 293 7.90 14.61 13.24
N THR A 294 9.20 14.30 13.16
CA THR A 294 10.23 15.25 12.72
C THR A 294 10.10 15.65 11.24
N HIS A 295 9.48 14.83 10.40
CA HIS A 295 9.38 15.11 8.96
C HIS A 295 8.22 16.06 8.67
N MET A 296 7.08 15.84 9.32
CA MET A 296 5.85 16.61 9.10
C MET A 296 5.68 17.79 10.05
N ALA A 297 6.33 17.76 11.23
CA ALA A 297 6.26 18.86 12.18
C ALA A 297 6.63 20.20 11.53
N MET A 298 5.84 21.21 11.85
CA MET A 298 6.08 22.60 11.49
C MET A 298 7.15 23.20 12.42
N GLY A 299 7.54 24.45 12.16
CA GLY A 299 8.59 25.12 12.92
C GLY A 299 9.97 24.51 12.63
N ASN A 300 10.57 23.85 13.63
CA ASN A 300 11.91 23.27 13.54
C ASN A 300 11.93 21.87 12.88
N GLY A 301 10.78 21.32 12.51
CA GLY A 301 10.68 20.08 11.74
C GLY A 301 10.87 20.29 10.23
N GLY A 302 10.77 19.20 9.46
CA GLY A 302 10.93 19.25 8.01
C GLY A 302 9.77 19.94 7.28
N ASN A 303 8.62 20.12 7.93
CA ASN A 303 7.38 20.65 7.34
C ASN A 303 7.02 20.00 5.98
N ILE A 304 7.37 18.73 5.80
CA ILE A 304 7.20 18.00 4.55
C ILE A 304 5.70 17.75 4.32
N GLN A 305 5.21 18.06 3.12
CA GLN A 305 3.85 17.72 2.69
C GLN A 305 3.80 16.25 2.28
N CYS A 306 2.62 15.60 2.31
CA CYS A 306 2.49 14.18 1.99
C CYS A 306 3.15 13.82 0.65
N GLN A 307 2.92 14.64 -0.38
CA GLN A 307 3.47 14.47 -1.73
C GLN A 307 4.99 14.72 -1.85
N GLY A 308 5.64 15.18 -0.79
CA GLY A 308 7.10 15.22 -0.70
C GLY A 308 7.71 13.83 -0.61
N CYS A 309 6.99 12.86 -0.05
CA CYS A 309 7.38 11.44 -0.02
C CYS A 309 6.50 10.59 -0.95
N HIS A 310 5.19 10.79 -0.89
CA HIS A 310 4.20 10.14 -1.76
C HIS A 310 4.18 10.81 -3.14
N THR A 311 5.13 10.47 -3.99
CA THR A 311 5.20 11.06 -5.33
C THR A 311 3.98 10.67 -6.17
N PHE A 312 3.48 11.62 -6.98
CA PHE A 312 2.35 11.40 -7.86
C PHE A 312 2.77 11.48 -9.32
N THR A 313 2.36 10.50 -10.12
CA THR A 313 2.50 10.54 -11.59
C THR A 313 1.14 10.20 -12.19
N ALA A 314 0.56 11.10 -12.99
CA ALA A 314 -0.78 10.92 -13.55
C ALA A 314 -1.83 10.53 -12.47
N HIS A 315 -1.86 11.25 -11.34
CA HIS A 315 -2.73 10.97 -10.18
C HIS A 315 -2.56 9.59 -9.52
N ARG A 316 -1.54 8.82 -9.91
CA ARG A 316 -1.13 7.58 -9.24
C ARG A 316 -0.16 7.89 -8.13
N VAL A 317 -0.45 7.39 -6.93
CA VAL A 317 0.37 7.67 -5.74
C VAL A 317 1.39 6.56 -5.46
N ALA A 318 2.63 6.95 -5.17
CA ALA A 318 3.65 6.04 -4.67
C ALA A 318 3.41 5.68 -3.19
N GLY A 319 3.72 4.44 -2.83
CA GLY A 319 3.64 3.94 -1.46
C GLY A 319 2.53 2.91 -1.25
N ARG A 320 2.87 1.86 -0.50
CA ARG A 320 1.96 0.77 -0.12
C ARG A 320 2.35 0.25 1.27
N GLY A 321 1.36 0.06 2.13
CA GLY A 321 1.51 -0.66 3.40
C GLY A 321 1.21 -2.14 3.27
N SER A 322 1.62 -2.96 4.24
CA SER A 322 1.36 -4.40 4.21
C SER A 322 -0.12 -4.74 4.13
N ASP A 323 -0.99 -3.99 4.82
CA ASP A 323 -2.44 -4.22 4.89
C ASP A 323 -3.22 -3.63 3.69
N ILE A 324 -2.55 -2.86 2.84
CA ILE A 324 -3.17 -2.25 1.66
C ILE A 324 -3.06 -3.22 0.50
N ARG A 325 -4.20 -3.64 -0.05
CA ARG A 325 -4.23 -4.63 -1.14
C ARG A 325 -3.68 -4.06 -2.44
N PRO A 326 -4.27 -2.99 -3.02
CA PRO A 326 -3.79 -2.50 -4.29
C PRO A 326 -2.55 -1.62 -4.18
N GLN A 327 -1.68 -1.69 -5.18
CA GLN A 327 -0.62 -0.73 -5.43
C GLN A 327 -1.04 0.21 -6.57
N ASP A 328 -1.03 1.53 -6.30
CA ASP A 328 -1.44 2.54 -7.30
C ASP A 328 -0.29 2.95 -8.23
N SER A 329 0.95 2.92 -7.73
CA SER A 329 2.18 3.19 -8.47
C SER A 329 3.29 2.24 -8.04
N THR A 330 4.10 1.78 -9.00
CA THR A 330 5.27 0.92 -8.76
C THR A 330 6.49 1.69 -8.24
N VAL A 331 6.42 3.02 -8.18
CA VAL A 331 7.48 3.85 -7.61
C VAL A 331 7.68 3.48 -6.14
N GLN A 332 8.87 2.98 -5.81
CA GLN A 332 9.21 2.56 -4.46
C GLN A 332 9.48 3.79 -3.58
N MET A 333 8.85 3.80 -2.40
CA MET A 333 9.16 4.77 -1.35
C MET A 333 10.25 4.19 -0.43
N SER A 334 11.27 4.98 -0.12
CA SER A 334 12.41 4.59 0.71
C SER A 334 12.81 5.74 1.62
N CYS A 335 13.32 5.43 2.82
CA CYS A 335 13.94 6.42 3.69
C CYS A 335 15.29 6.87 3.09
N SER A 336 16.08 5.93 2.56
CA SER A 336 17.36 6.24 1.92
C SER A 336 17.15 6.57 0.46
N THR A 337 17.32 7.85 0.14
CA THR A 337 17.29 8.42 -1.20
C THR A 337 18.43 9.41 -1.32
N THR A 338 18.81 9.77 -2.54
CA THR A 338 19.82 10.81 -2.79
C THR A 338 19.43 12.16 -2.19
N ALA A 339 18.12 12.46 -2.10
CA ALA A 339 17.62 13.75 -1.63
C ALA A 339 17.45 13.86 -0.11
N CYS A 340 17.22 12.74 0.60
CA CYS A 340 16.89 12.78 2.03
C CYS A 340 18.00 12.15 2.88
N HIS A 341 18.11 10.82 2.87
CA HIS A 341 19.09 10.09 3.68
C HIS A 341 20.10 9.35 2.78
N PRO A 342 20.99 10.07 2.09
CA PRO A 342 21.90 9.47 1.12
C PRO A 342 22.87 8.49 1.82
N GLY A 343 22.96 7.27 1.27
CA GLY A 343 23.88 6.23 1.74
C GLY A 343 23.53 5.60 3.10
N LYS A 344 22.35 5.88 3.67
CA LYS A 344 21.89 5.26 4.92
C LYS A 344 21.41 3.82 4.77
N ASP A 345 21.29 3.31 3.55
CA ASP A 345 21.03 1.92 3.21
C ASP A 345 22.29 1.06 3.05
N SER A 346 23.48 1.68 3.14
CA SER A 346 24.76 0.98 3.06
C SER A 346 24.98 0.08 4.29
N ILE A 347 25.41 -1.16 4.04
CA ILE A 347 25.72 -2.13 5.10
C ILE A 347 27.14 -1.97 5.67
N THR A 348 27.98 -1.14 5.06
CA THR A 348 29.37 -0.90 5.47
C THR A 348 29.61 0.53 5.93
N SER A 349 28.73 1.46 5.58
CA SER A 349 28.85 2.91 5.86
C SER A 349 27.46 3.52 6.06
N GLY A 350 27.38 4.80 6.44
CA GLY A 350 26.12 5.54 6.56
C GLY A 350 25.74 5.88 8.01
N HIS A 351 26.01 5.00 8.96
CA HIS A 351 25.85 5.24 10.40
C HIS A 351 27.19 5.23 11.13
N THR A 352 27.19 5.78 12.34
CA THR A 352 28.37 5.98 13.17
C THR A 352 29.01 4.67 13.64
N SER A 353 28.25 3.58 13.70
CA SER A 353 28.76 2.27 14.14
C SER A 353 28.73 1.24 13.02
N TYR A 354 29.73 0.37 13.02
CA TYR A 354 29.82 -0.80 12.13
C TYR A 354 28.59 -1.71 12.27
N ASP A 355 28.14 -1.95 13.51
CA ASP A 355 27.01 -2.83 13.78
C ASP A 355 25.71 -2.25 13.23
N THR A 356 25.44 -0.95 13.44
CA THR A 356 24.24 -0.29 12.91
C THR A 356 24.17 -0.36 11.39
N ASN A 357 25.30 -0.19 10.69
CA ASN A 357 25.35 -0.35 9.23
C ASN A 357 24.89 -1.76 8.83
N HIS A 358 25.39 -2.80 9.48
CA HIS A 358 24.97 -4.17 9.16
C HIS A 358 23.48 -4.45 9.43
N HIS A 359 22.89 -3.79 10.41
CA HIS A 359 21.46 -3.95 10.71
C HIS A 359 20.60 -3.52 9.53
N VAL A 360 20.95 -2.47 8.77
CA VAL A 360 20.08 -1.95 7.70
C VAL A 360 19.85 -2.95 6.57
N GLY A 361 20.69 -3.98 6.45
CA GLY A 361 20.49 -5.09 5.51
C GLY A 361 19.27 -5.95 5.84
N ARG A 362 18.89 -6.06 7.13
CA ARG A 362 17.81 -6.94 7.63
C ARG A 362 16.81 -6.28 8.58
N VAL A 363 17.03 -5.04 8.96
CA VAL A 363 16.16 -4.25 9.84
C VAL A 363 15.78 -2.98 9.10
N ALA A 364 14.47 -2.76 8.95
CA ALA A 364 13.97 -1.56 8.31
C ALA A 364 14.27 -0.31 9.15
N CYS A 365 14.47 0.83 8.52
CA CYS A 365 14.73 2.10 9.21
C CYS A 365 13.65 2.39 10.25
N GLN A 366 12.38 2.15 9.89
CA GLN A 366 11.23 2.32 10.77
C GLN A 366 11.35 1.50 12.06
N THR A 367 11.92 0.29 12.03
CA THR A 367 12.05 -0.55 13.23
C THR A 367 12.85 0.14 14.32
N CYS A 368 13.95 0.80 13.95
CA CYS A 368 14.79 1.53 14.91
C CYS A 368 14.23 2.93 15.21
N HIS A 369 13.72 3.62 14.19
CA HIS A 369 13.32 5.02 14.25
C HIS A 369 11.86 5.24 14.64
N LEU A 370 11.05 4.20 14.82
CA LEU A 370 9.65 4.29 15.25
C LEU A 370 9.46 3.39 16.49
N PRO A 371 9.96 3.81 17.67
CA PRO A 371 9.90 3.00 18.88
C PRO A 371 8.48 2.92 19.46
N LYS A 372 7.62 3.90 19.19
CA LYS A 372 6.23 3.93 19.64
C LYS A 372 5.35 4.58 18.58
N TYR A 373 4.09 4.15 18.52
CA TYR A 373 3.04 4.76 17.72
C TYR A 373 1.84 5.10 18.62
N ALA A 374 0.83 5.77 18.07
CA ALA A 374 -0.27 6.37 18.82
C ALA A 374 0.25 7.32 19.91
N LYS A 375 1.34 8.04 19.61
CA LYS A 375 1.90 9.07 20.47
C LYS A 375 0.99 10.28 20.45
N ASN A 376 0.87 11.00 21.55
CA ASN A 376 0.18 12.29 21.52
C ASN A 376 1.13 13.38 21.03
N ALA A 377 0.62 14.30 20.21
CA ALA A 377 1.36 15.51 19.87
C ALA A 377 1.34 16.47 21.08
N GLY A 378 2.52 16.87 21.58
CA GLY A 378 2.63 17.64 22.81
C GLY A 378 2.04 19.06 22.76
N ASP A 379 1.69 19.53 21.57
CA ASP A 379 1.11 20.85 21.31
C ASP A 379 -0.36 20.80 20.88
N THR A 380 -1.03 19.65 21.03
CA THR A 380 -2.46 19.49 20.76
C THR A 380 -3.20 18.93 21.96
N ALA A 381 -4.49 19.27 22.10
CA ALA A 381 -5.34 18.74 23.18
C ALA A 381 -5.97 17.38 22.84
N ALA A 382 -5.81 16.90 21.60
CA ALA A 382 -6.37 15.63 21.17
C ALA A 382 -5.59 14.45 21.80
N THR A 383 -6.28 13.33 21.95
CA THR A 383 -5.62 12.05 22.17
C THR A 383 -5.53 11.33 20.83
N GLU A 384 -4.33 10.97 20.43
CA GLU A 384 -4.06 10.15 19.25
C GLU A 384 -4.20 8.64 19.57
N ALA A 385 -5.01 8.30 20.57
CA ALA A 385 -5.27 6.91 20.95
C ALA A 385 -5.86 6.14 19.78
N THR A 386 -5.22 5.03 19.44
CA THR A 386 -5.59 4.23 18.29
C THR A 386 -6.34 2.98 18.72
N GLU A 387 -7.24 2.49 17.86
CA GLU A 387 -8.02 1.30 18.16
C GLU A 387 -7.13 0.06 18.09
N ILE A 388 -7.08 -0.70 19.19
CA ILE A 388 -6.33 -1.96 19.32
C ILE A 388 -7.24 -3.19 19.27
N ASP A 389 -8.51 -3.01 19.64
CA ASP A 389 -9.54 -4.06 19.59
C ASP A 389 -10.91 -3.44 19.26
N ARG A 390 -11.81 -4.23 18.68
CA ARG A 390 -13.21 -3.86 18.46
C ARG A 390 -14.11 -5.05 18.63
N THR A 391 -15.21 -4.87 19.36
CA THR A 391 -16.30 -5.85 19.35
C THR A 391 -17.50 -5.34 18.59
N TRP A 392 -18.02 -6.18 17.69
CA TRP A 392 -19.28 -5.95 17.00
C TRP A 392 -20.49 -6.52 17.77
N GLN A 393 -20.25 -7.33 18.80
CA GLN A 393 -21.34 -7.96 19.58
C GLN A 393 -22.09 -6.98 20.48
N HIS A 394 -21.50 -5.80 20.71
CA HIS A 394 -22.08 -4.74 21.52
C HIS A 394 -22.09 -3.44 20.73
N ALA A 395 -23.20 -2.72 20.84
CA ALA A 395 -23.41 -1.46 20.17
C ALA A 395 -23.49 -0.33 21.21
N GLU A 396 -22.88 0.82 20.88
CA GLU A 396 -23.04 2.07 21.60
C GLU A 396 -23.74 3.09 20.71
N TRP A 397 -24.65 3.90 21.27
CA TRP A 397 -25.27 4.99 20.52
C TRP A 397 -24.31 6.18 20.44
N ASN A 398 -23.96 6.58 19.22
CA ASN A 398 -23.16 7.78 18.97
C ASN A 398 -24.09 8.94 18.57
N ALA A 399 -24.32 9.86 19.50
CA ALA A 399 -25.18 11.02 19.27
C ALA A 399 -24.64 11.97 18.18
N SER A 400 -23.32 12.12 18.07
CA SER A 400 -22.69 13.02 17.08
C SER A 400 -22.82 12.50 15.65
N LEU A 401 -22.77 11.18 15.47
CA LEU A 401 -22.94 10.53 14.17
C LEU A 401 -24.39 10.08 13.92
N ASN A 402 -25.26 10.22 14.92
CA ASN A 402 -26.66 9.80 14.93
C ASN A 402 -26.84 8.34 14.45
N ARG A 403 -26.05 7.43 15.02
CA ARG A 403 -26.05 6.00 14.67
C ARG A 403 -25.46 5.14 15.78
N PHE A 404 -25.70 3.83 15.73
CA PHE A 404 -24.98 2.86 16.54
C PHE A 404 -23.56 2.63 16.03
N GLU A 405 -22.61 2.43 16.94
CA GLU A 405 -21.21 2.12 16.65
C GLU A 405 -20.79 0.84 17.41
N PRO A 406 -19.86 0.05 16.86
CA PRO A 406 -19.25 -1.06 17.59
C PRO A 406 -18.32 -0.51 18.67
N MET A 407 -18.18 -1.21 19.79
CA MET A 407 -17.35 -0.74 20.90
C MET A 407 -15.85 -0.93 20.62
N PRO A 408 -15.06 0.15 20.58
CA PRO A 408 -13.61 0.06 20.40
C PRO A 408 -12.87 0.06 21.74
N THR A 409 -11.75 -0.68 21.80
CA THR A 409 -10.71 -0.43 22.82
C THR A 409 -9.58 0.36 22.17
N LYS A 410 -9.19 1.48 22.79
CA LYS A 410 -8.14 2.37 22.28
C LYS A 410 -7.01 2.55 23.29
N ALA A 411 -5.81 2.78 22.80
CA ALA A 411 -4.63 3.03 23.64
C ALA A 411 -3.60 3.95 22.94
N ASN A 412 -2.75 4.56 23.75
CA ASN A 412 -1.63 5.42 23.33
C ASN A 412 -0.28 4.73 23.55
N ASP A 413 0.77 5.32 22.97
CA ASP A 413 2.18 5.02 23.25
C ASP A 413 2.54 3.54 23.14
N LEU A 414 1.97 2.89 22.12
CA LEU A 414 2.04 1.46 21.91
C LEU A 414 3.40 1.05 21.32
N ILE A 415 3.91 -0.09 21.79
CA ILE A 415 5.08 -0.76 21.23
C ILE A 415 4.64 -1.50 19.94
N PRO A 416 5.31 -1.28 18.79
CA PRO A 416 5.04 -2.04 17.57
C PRO A 416 5.23 -3.54 17.76
N LYS A 417 4.45 -4.34 17.04
CA LYS A 417 4.82 -5.75 16.78
C LYS A 417 5.82 -5.78 15.64
N TYR A 418 6.81 -6.67 15.72
CA TYR A 418 7.84 -6.78 14.69
C TYR A 418 7.68 -8.08 13.92
N ALA A 419 7.70 -7.99 12.59
CA ALA A 419 7.62 -9.14 11.70
C ALA A 419 8.52 -8.94 10.49
N PHE A 420 9.01 -10.05 9.93
CA PHE A 420 9.74 -10.00 8.66
C PHE A 420 8.77 -9.72 7.52
N TRP A 421 9.17 -8.85 6.61
CA TRP A 421 8.38 -8.50 5.44
C TRP A 421 9.28 -8.42 4.20
N ASN A 422 8.86 -9.12 3.15
CA ASN A 422 9.55 -9.22 1.87
C ASN A 422 8.90 -8.33 0.78
N GLY A 423 7.97 -7.44 1.18
CA GLY A 423 7.18 -6.61 0.27
C GLY A 423 5.83 -7.22 -0.13
N THR A 424 5.65 -8.54 0.05
CA THR A 424 4.38 -9.22 -0.24
C THR A 424 3.54 -9.48 1.02
N THR A 425 2.23 -9.65 0.83
CA THR A 425 1.26 -9.82 1.91
C THR A 425 0.39 -11.04 1.66
N TRP A 426 0.08 -11.79 2.70
CA TRP A 426 -1.07 -12.70 2.73
C TRP A 426 -2.27 -11.96 3.30
N GLY A 427 -3.45 -12.07 2.67
CA GLY A 427 -4.65 -11.46 3.22
C GLY A 427 -5.95 -12.13 2.82
N ASN A 428 -6.85 -12.27 3.79
CA ASN A 428 -8.11 -12.99 3.65
C ASN A 428 -9.13 -12.22 2.80
N ASN A 429 -9.98 -12.96 2.08
CA ASN A 429 -11.16 -12.46 1.38
C ASN A 429 -12.43 -13.15 1.89
N SER A 430 -13.61 -12.54 1.74
CA SER A 430 -14.87 -13.11 2.26
C SER A 430 -15.24 -14.49 1.70
N PHE A 431 -14.70 -14.88 0.54
CA PHE A 431 -14.96 -16.19 -0.06
C PHE A 431 -13.86 -17.23 0.21
N ASP A 432 -12.74 -16.80 0.79
CA ASP A 432 -11.65 -17.69 1.17
C ASP A 432 -11.93 -18.33 2.54
N ASN A 433 -11.40 -19.53 2.75
CA ASN A 433 -11.42 -20.13 4.08
C ASN A 433 -10.57 -19.29 5.02
N ALA A 434 -11.14 -18.98 6.19
CA ALA A 434 -10.46 -18.30 7.27
C ALA A 434 -9.30 -19.16 7.76
N VAL A 435 -8.15 -18.54 8.04
CA VAL A 435 -6.95 -19.25 8.48
C VAL A 435 -6.62 -18.87 9.92
N LEU A 436 -6.70 -19.85 10.82
CA LEU A 436 -6.30 -19.68 12.21
C LEU A 436 -4.78 -19.47 12.31
N ASP A 437 -4.37 -18.54 13.16
CA ASP A 437 -3.00 -18.38 13.60
C ASP A 437 -2.82 -19.14 14.92
N PRO A 438 -2.08 -20.27 14.94
CA PRO A 438 -1.89 -21.03 16.17
C PRO A 438 -1.09 -20.26 17.23
N ALA A 439 -0.32 -19.24 16.83
CA ALA A 439 0.47 -18.44 17.77
C ALA A 439 -0.38 -17.44 18.55
N THR A 440 -1.45 -16.91 17.95
CA THR A 440 -2.33 -15.92 18.59
C THR A 440 -3.69 -16.50 19.01
N GLY A 441 -4.09 -17.63 18.42
CA GLY A 441 -5.43 -18.19 18.58
C GLY A 441 -6.52 -17.41 17.81
N ALA A 442 -6.14 -16.39 17.04
CA ALA A 442 -7.06 -15.59 16.23
C ALA A 442 -6.99 -15.97 14.74
N TYR A 443 -8.04 -15.64 13.99
CA TYR A 443 -8.06 -15.84 12.55
C TYR A 443 -7.43 -14.65 11.81
N LYS A 444 -6.48 -14.97 10.95
CA LYS A 444 -5.68 -13.97 10.23
C LYS A 444 -6.55 -13.24 9.21
N VAL A 445 -6.43 -11.91 9.19
CA VAL A 445 -7.04 -11.07 8.14
C VAL A 445 -5.99 -10.50 7.19
N SER A 446 -4.85 -10.05 7.72
CA SER A 446 -3.71 -9.57 6.95
C SER A 446 -2.40 -9.87 7.66
N ARG A 447 -1.42 -10.40 6.92
CA ARG A 447 -0.07 -10.73 7.40
C ARG A 447 1.01 -10.32 6.40
N PRO A 448 2.09 -9.66 6.84
CA PRO A 448 3.29 -9.54 6.02
C PRO A 448 3.87 -10.94 5.77
N ASN A 449 4.26 -11.22 4.54
CA ASN A 449 5.03 -12.42 4.24
C ASN A 449 6.51 -12.14 4.47
N GLY A 450 7.18 -13.05 5.16
CA GLY A 450 8.61 -12.95 5.38
C GLY A 450 9.05 -13.88 6.49
N SER A 451 10.30 -14.34 6.41
CA SER A 451 10.95 -15.08 7.48
C SER A 451 12.41 -14.64 7.65
N ILE A 452 13.02 -15.06 8.77
CA ILE A 452 14.44 -14.86 9.04
C ILE A 452 15.36 -15.59 8.04
N ALA A 453 14.84 -16.63 7.39
CA ALA A 453 15.56 -17.46 6.44
C ALA A 453 15.43 -16.97 4.99
N ASP A 454 14.56 -15.99 4.73
CA ASP A 454 14.29 -15.47 3.40
C ASP A 454 15.50 -14.73 2.80
N PRO A 455 15.56 -14.61 1.46
CA PRO A 455 16.66 -13.95 0.77
C PRO A 455 16.81 -12.46 1.12
N VAL A 456 17.88 -11.87 0.59
CA VAL A 456 18.18 -10.43 0.69
C VAL A 456 16.99 -9.63 0.17
N GLY A 457 16.58 -8.60 0.93
CA GLY A 457 15.39 -7.80 0.66
C GLY A 457 14.29 -7.97 1.72
N THR A 458 14.21 -9.13 2.37
CA THR A 458 13.33 -9.32 3.53
C THR A 458 13.93 -8.66 4.76
N LYS A 459 13.22 -7.69 5.31
CA LYS A 459 13.64 -6.95 6.52
C LYS A 459 12.60 -7.06 7.62
N LEU A 460 13.05 -6.81 8.84
CA LEU A 460 12.18 -6.69 10.00
C LEU A 460 11.56 -5.30 10.04
N TYR A 461 10.22 -5.24 10.06
CA TYR A 461 9.43 -4.00 10.07
C TYR A 461 8.55 -3.88 11.33
N PRO A 462 8.21 -2.65 11.76
CA PRO A 462 7.24 -2.41 12.81
C PRO A 462 5.81 -2.38 12.26
N PHE A 463 4.90 -3.02 12.99
CA PHE A 463 3.49 -3.11 12.66
C PHE A 463 2.61 -2.74 13.84
N LYS A 464 1.50 -2.06 13.56
CA LYS A 464 0.36 -2.01 14.46
C LYS A 464 -0.33 -3.37 14.43
N TYR A 465 -0.71 -3.86 15.61
CA TYR A 465 -1.49 -5.07 15.78
C TYR A 465 -2.90 -4.70 16.20
N LYS A 466 -3.89 -5.30 15.52
CA LYS A 466 -5.31 -4.99 15.71
C LYS A 466 -6.10 -6.28 15.79
N THR A 467 -6.97 -6.41 16.78
CA THR A 467 -7.95 -7.51 16.90
C THR A 467 -9.39 -7.03 16.69
N ALA A 468 -10.29 -7.95 16.34
CA ALA A 468 -11.73 -7.69 16.37
C ALA A 468 -12.55 -8.97 16.50
N THR A 469 -13.74 -8.90 17.11
CA THR A 469 -14.71 -10.00 17.08
C THR A 469 -15.53 -9.95 15.80
N GLN A 470 -15.57 -11.06 15.05
CA GLN A 470 -16.28 -11.16 13.76
C GLN A 470 -16.97 -12.52 13.64
N ALA A 471 -18.00 -12.63 12.81
CA ALA A 471 -18.70 -13.89 12.58
C ALA A 471 -17.93 -14.80 11.63
N LEU A 472 -17.95 -16.10 11.91
CA LEU A 472 -17.42 -17.17 11.07
C LEU A 472 -18.55 -18.16 10.76
N ALA A 473 -18.81 -18.40 9.47
CA ALA A 473 -19.78 -19.38 9.00
C ALA A 473 -19.19 -20.19 7.85
N ASN A 474 -19.40 -21.51 7.84
CA ASN A 474 -18.86 -22.42 6.81
C ASN A 474 -17.35 -22.23 6.55
N GLY A 475 -16.58 -21.98 7.62
CA GLY A 475 -15.14 -21.76 7.54
C GLY A 475 -14.73 -20.42 6.92
N LYS A 476 -15.64 -19.46 6.73
CA LYS A 476 -15.37 -18.15 6.13
C LYS A 476 -15.78 -17.02 7.05
N ILE A 477 -15.01 -15.93 7.04
CA ILE A 477 -15.34 -14.72 7.80
C ILE A 477 -16.49 -14.01 7.10
N VAL A 478 -17.56 -13.73 7.85
CA VAL A 478 -18.78 -13.11 7.34
C VAL A 478 -18.64 -11.58 7.36
N PRO A 479 -18.74 -10.89 6.21
CA PRO A 479 -18.85 -9.44 6.18
C PRO A 479 -20.26 -9.04 6.58
N LEU A 480 -20.47 -8.72 7.86
CA LEU A 480 -21.74 -8.21 8.35
C LEU A 480 -22.16 -6.93 7.62
N SER A 481 -23.47 -6.69 7.54
CA SER A 481 -24.01 -5.43 7.03
C SER A 481 -23.76 -4.29 8.03
N THR A 482 -22.72 -3.49 7.79
CA THR A 482 -22.37 -2.37 8.67
C THR A 482 -23.48 -1.32 8.69
N ALA A 483 -24.19 -1.13 7.57
CA ALA A 483 -25.34 -0.23 7.47
C ALA A 483 -26.49 -0.70 8.36
N LYS A 484 -26.81 -2.01 8.35
CA LYS A 484 -27.80 -2.60 9.25
C LYS A 484 -27.39 -2.40 10.70
N PHE A 485 -26.13 -2.72 11.04
CA PHE A 485 -25.62 -2.54 12.39
C PHE A 485 -25.69 -1.08 12.86
N PHE A 486 -25.25 -0.12 12.03
CA PHE A 486 -25.32 1.30 12.37
C PHE A 486 -26.75 1.80 12.57
N ALA A 487 -27.72 1.23 11.86
CA ALA A 487 -29.13 1.60 12.01
C ALA A 487 -29.79 0.99 13.26
N THR A 488 -29.43 -0.25 13.65
CA THR A 488 -30.19 -1.00 14.65
C THR A 488 -29.41 -1.37 15.91
N GLY A 489 -28.08 -1.39 15.87
CA GLY A 489 -27.22 -1.92 16.93
C GLY A 489 -27.30 -3.45 17.09
N LEU A 490 -28.03 -4.14 16.21
CA LEU A 490 -28.27 -5.58 16.31
C LEU A 490 -27.21 -6.36 15.51
N TYR A 491 -26.25 -6.94 16.24
CA TYR A 491 -25.14 -7.73 15.65
C TYR A 491 -25.64 -8.91 14.81
N ASP A 492 -26.50 -9.75 15.39
CA ASP A 492 -26.93 -10.99 14.74
C ASP A 492 -27.72 -10.69 13.46
N ASP A 493 -28.58 -9.67 13.47
CA ASP A 493 -29.29 -9.19 12.29
C ASP A 493 -28.33 -8.78 11.17
N ALA A 494 -27.28 -8.03 11.51
CA ALA A 494 -26.27 -7.60 10.55
C ALA A 494 -25.45 -8.78 10.00
N VAL A 495 -25.16 -9.80 10.82
CA VAL A 495 -24.51 -11.04 10.39
C VAL A 495 -25.41 -11.82 9.44
N ARG A 496 -26.72 -11.93 9.71
CA ARG A 496 -27.68 -12.61 8.83
C ARG A 496 -27.73 -11.99 7.44
N ASP A 497 -27.70 -10.67 7.34
CA ASP A 497 -27.58 -9.97 6.05
C ASP A 497 -26.24 -10.30 5.37
N GLY A 498 -25.15 -10.33 6.15
CA GLY A 498 -23.83 -10.74 5.70
C GLY A 498 -23.77 -12.15 5.11
N LEU A 499 -24.47 -13.11 5.71
CA LEU A 499 -24.59 -14.49 5.21
C LEU A 499 -25.27 -14.51 3.84
N VAL A 500 -26.36 -13.76 3.67
CA VAL A 500 -27.07 -13.66 2.39
C VAL A 500 -26.15 -13.09 1.30
N TYR A 501 -25.31 -12.10 1.61
CA TYR A 501 -24.34 -11.57 0.65
C TYR A 501 -23.32 -12.60 0.18
N MET A 502 -22.99 -13.56 1.04
CA MET A 502 -22.09 -14.67 0.70
C MET A 502 -22.79 -15.79 -0.08
N GLY A 503 -24.08 -15.65 -0.40
CA GLY A 503 -24.89 -16.69 -1.02
C GLY A 503 -25.30 -17.80 -0.05
N LEU A 504 -25.23 -17.55 1.26
CA LEU A 504 -25.66 -18.48 2.30
C LEU A 504 -27.08 -18.16 2.77
N SER A 505 -27.75 -19.13 3.39
CA SER A 505 -29.04 -18.87 4.06
C SER A 505 -28.83 -17.89 5.22
N SER A 506 -29.76 -16.97 5.44
CA SER A 506 -29.77 -16.09 6.62
C SER A 506 -29.86 -16.86 7.94
N SER A 507 -30.29 -18.12 7.91
CA SER A 507 -30.33 -19.03 9.06
C SER A 507 -29.07 -19.90 9.23
N THR A 508 -28.05 -19.73 8.38
CA THR A 508 -26.82 -20.51 8.47
C THR A 508 -26.17 -20.29 9.84
N PRO A 509 -25.87 -21.34 10.62
CA PRO A 509 -25.18 -21.19 11.90
C PRO A 509 -23.82 -20.51 11.73
N TYR A 510 -23.48 -19.65 12.69
CA TYR A 510 -22.17 -19.02 12.77
C TYR A 510 -21.67 -19.02 14.21
N THR A 511 -20.37 -18.80 14.35
CA THR A 511 -19.71 -18.57 15.63
C THR A 511 -19.02 -17.21 15.60
N THR A 512 -18.97 -16.51 16.73
CA THR A 512 -18.10 -15.33 16.84
C THR A 512 -16.68 -15.76 17.14
N ILE A 513 -15.73 -15.24 16.37
CA ILE A 513 -14.30 -15.52 16.47
C ILE A 513 -13.53 -14.23 16.69
N VAL A 514 -12.31 -14.34 17.21
CA VAL A 514 -11.34 -13.25 17.19
C VAL A 514 -10.59 -13.29 15.88
N THR A 515 -10.47 -12.13 15.24
CA THR A 515 -9.64 -11.91 14.06
C THR A 515 -8.54 -10.93 14.37
N ASP A 516 -7.45 -10.99 13.61
CA ASP A 516 -6.33 -10.07 13.79
C ASP A 516 -5.64 -9.65 12.48
N GLU A 517 -5.01 -8.49 12.51
CA GLU A 517 -4.22 -7.98 11.40
C GLU A 517 -2.98 -7.21 11.84
N LEU A 518 -1.97 -7.21 10.96
CA LEU A 518 -0.76 -6.40 11.07
C LEU A 518 -0.76 -5.31 9.99
N GLN A 519 -0.64 -4.05 10.43
CA GLN A 519 -0.63 -2.87 9.58
C GLN A 519 0.73 -2.17 9.68
N LEU A 520 1.36 -1.87 8.54
CA LEU A 520 2.70 -1.31 8.50
C LEU A 520 2.72 0.11 9.08
N LEU A 521 3.67 0.39 9.98
CA LEU A 521 3.90 1.72 10.55
C LEU A 521 5.04 2.44 9.81
N ASN A 522 4.83 3.71 9.43
CA ASN A 522 5.79 4.50 8.64
C ASN A 522 5.95 5.96 9.09
N HIS A 523 5.04 6.48 9.90
CA HIS A 523 5.00 7.88 10.32
C HIS A 523 5.19 8.01 11.83
N GLN A 524 5.03 9.22 12.36
CA GLN A 524 5.37 9.54 13.75
C GLN A 524 6.84 9.25 14.09
N ILE A 525 7.74 9.48 13.13
CA ILE A 525 9.18 9.30 13.35
C ILE A 525 9.68 10.51 14.17
N PRO A 526 10.14 10.33 15.42
CA PRO A 526 10.67 11.42 16.25
C PRO A 526 12.06 11.86 15.79
N THR A 527 12.55 12.97 16.35
CA THR A 527 13.96 13.35 16.19
C THR A 527 14.92 12.33 16.82
N TYR A 528 16.17 12.36 16.36
CA TYR A 528 17.26 11.50 16.85
C TYR A 528 17.59 11.70 18.33
N ALA A 529 17.36 12.90 18.90
CA ALA A 529 17.90 13.33 20.19
C ALA A 529 17.39 12.58 21.45
N GLY A 530 16.75 11.41 21.29
CA GLY A 530 16.39 10.56 22.43
C GLY A 530 15.44 9.38 22.13
N ASN A 531 15.00 9.18 20.89
CA ASN A 531 13.91 8.24 20.58
C ASN A 531 14.22 7.29 19.40
N VAL A 532 15.45 6.81 19.30
CA VAL A 532 15.82 5.67 18.44
C VAL A 532 16.12 4.48 19.34
N LEU A 533 15.70 3.27 18.95
CA LEU A 533 16.00 2.08 19.73
C LEU A 533 17.51 1.88 19.89
N ALA A 534 17.94 1.67 21.14
CA ALA A 534 19.30 1.29 21.51
C ALA A 534 19.49 -0.23 21.39
N CYS A 535 20.75 -0.68 21.48
CA CYS A 535 21.08 -2.10 21.43
C CYS A 535 20.35 -2.91 22.52
N ALA A 536 20.33 -2.36 23.74
CA ALA A 536 19.71 -3.00 24.90
C ALA A 536 18.19 -3.18 24.75
N ASP A 537 17.53 -2.31 23.99
CA ASP A 537 16.09 -2.44 23.74
C ASP A 537 15.76 -3.78 23.10
N CYS A 538 16.59 -4.27 22.16
CA CYS A 538 16.32 -5.49 21.40
C CYS A 538 17.11 -6.72 21.88
N HIS A 539 18.30 -6.53 22.45
CA HIS A 539 19.22 -7.62 22.75
C HIS A 539 19.24 -8.04 24.23
N GLU A 540 18.84 -7.16 25.15
CA GLU A 540 18.96 -7.41 26.61
C GLU A 540 17.63 -7.76 27.27
N ASN A 541 16.50 -7.54 26.61
CA ASN A 541 15.17 -7.95 27.08
C ASN A 541 14.28 -8.41 25.93
N THR A 542 13.21 -9.14 26.28
CA THR A 542 12.22 -9.65 25.31
C THR A 542 10.99 -8.76 25.16
N THR A 543 10.89 -7.66 25.92
CA THR A 543 9.72 -6.77 25.94
C THR A 543 9.55 -6.06 24.61
N ARG A 544 10.65 -5.55 24.04
CA ARG A 544 10.65 -4.96 22.70
C ARG A 544 10.56 -6.04 21.63
N MET A 545 11.42 -7.06 21.74
CA MET A 545 11.60 -8.06 20.70
C MET A 545 12.06 -9.39 21.29
N ASN A 546 11.30 -10.45 21.05
CA ASN A 546 11.68 -11.80 21.44
C ASN A 546 12.44 -12.47 20.28
N LEU A 547 13.74 -12.16 20.15
CA LEU A 547 14.59 -12.69 19.07
C LEU A 547 14.55 -14.23 18.98
N PRO A 548 14.61 -15.01 20.08
CA PRO A 548 14.43 -16.46 20.00
C PRO A 548 13.12 -16.89 19.33
N ALA A 549 11.99 -16.29 19.71
CA ALA A 549 10.69 -16.59 19.10
C ALA A 549 10.61 -16.22 17.61
N MET A 550 11.52 -15.36 17.14
CA MET A 550 11.64 -14.93 15.74
C MET A 550 12.63 -15.77 14.93
N GLY A 551 13.16 -16.85 15.51
CA GLY A 551 14.03 -17.81 14.83
C GLY A 551 15.53 -17.53 14.98
N TYR A 552 15.95 -16.60 15.86
CA TYR A 552 17.37 -16.37 16.17
C TYR A 552 17.98 -17.43 17.11
N THR A 553 17.35 -18.60 17.24
CA THR A 553 17.84 -19.72 18.07
C THR A 553 18.97 -20.49 17.39
N LEU A 554 19.77 -21.19 18.19
CA LEU A 554 20.75 -22.13 17.65
C LEU A 554 20.04 -23.28 16.93
N LYS A 555 20.64 -23.78 15.84
CA LYS A 555 20.12 -24.92 15.07
C LYS A 555 20.19 -26.27 15.81
N GLY A 556 20.86 -26.30 16.96
CA GLY A 556 21.00 -27.50 17.78
C GLY A 556 21.61 -27.17 19.15
N ALA A 557 21.87 -28.21 19.94
CA ALA A 557 22.51 -28.06 21.24
C ALA A 557 23.88 -27.37 21.11
N THR A 558 24.19 -26.49 22.06
CA THR A 558 25.45 -25.71 22.06
C THR A 558 26.68 -26.61 21.94
N SER A 559 26.68 -27.77 22.59
CA SER A 559 27.77 -28.75 22.50
C SER A 559 28.02 -29.25 21.08
N VAL A 560 26.94 -29.48 20.32
CA VAL A 560 27.00 -29.94 18.92
C VAL A 560 27.41 -28.80 18.00
N VAL A 561 26.79 -27.62 18.16
CA VAL A 561 27.08 -26.46 17.30
C VAL A 561 28.53 -26.00 17.47
N CYS A 562 29.02 -25.88 18.70
CA CYS A 562 30.38 -25.41 18.95
C CYS A 562 31.45 -26.42 18.49
N ALA A 563 31.17 -27.73 18.61
CA ALA A 563 32.10 -28.80 18.22
C ALA A 563 32.45 -28.81 16.73
N GLN A 564 31.68 -28.11 15.88
CA GLN A 564 31.98 -27.93 14.45
C GLN A 564 33.33 -27.24 14.19
N CYS A 565 33.80 -26.38 15.10
CA CYS A 565 35.02 -25.58 14.88
C CYS A 565 36.03 -25.68 16.03
N HIS A 566 35.57 -25.93 17.26
CA HIS A 566 36.44 -26.01 18.43
C HIS A 566 35.82 -26.87 19.52
N ARG A 567 36.63 -27.34 20.48
CA ARG A 567 36.11 -28.06 21.67
C ARG A 567 34.99 -27.27 22.34
N ALA A 568 33.98 -27.95 22.90
CA ALA A 568 32.84 -27.30 23.54
C ALA A 568 33.31 -26.27 24.59
N LYS A 569 32.74 -25.07 24.53
CA LYS A 569 33.02 -23.96 25.46
C LYS A 569 31.72 -23.52 26.10
N THR A 570 31.77 -23.03 27.33
CA THR A 570 30.66 -22.31 27.93
C THR A 570 30.37 -21.05 27.09
N PRO A 571 29.17 -20.90 26.52
CA PRO A 571 28.82 -19.72 25.74
C PRO A 571 28.93 -18.45 26.61
N GLY A 572 29.61 -17.43 26.09
CA GLY A 572 29.71 -16.13 26.76
C GLY A 572 28.48 -15.26 26.51
N ASN A 573 28.61 -13.96 26.76
CA ASN A 573 27.56 -12.99 26.37
C ASN A 573 27.41 -12.91 24.83
N TYR A 574 26.33 -12.25 24.39
CA TYR A 574 25.99 -12.08 22.97
C TYR A 574 27.18 -11.60 22.13
N THR A 575 27.87 -10.55 22.57
CA THR A 575 29.02 -9.94 21.88
C THR A 575 30.16 -10.93 21.69
N ARG A 576 30.49 -11.70 22.74
CA ARG A 576 31.55 -12.71 22.67
C ARG A 576 31.21 -13.83 21.69
N ILE A 577 29.97 -14.33 21.70
CA ILE A 577 29.53 -15.38 20.78
C ILE A 577 29.53 -14.86 19.33
N HIS A 578 29.03 -13.65 19.10
CA HIS A 578 28.92 -13.10 17.75
C HIS A 578 30.23 -12.51 17.21
N SER A 579 31.32 -12.53 17.99
CA SER A 579 32.67 -12.28 17.46
C SER A 579 33.07 -13.23 16.32
N HIS A 580 32.40 -14.39 16.16
CA HIS A 580 32.58 -15.28 15.01
C HIS A 580 32.24 -14.60 13.68
N ILE A 581 31.30 -13.66 13.68
CA ILE A 581 30.96 -12.87 12.49
C ILE A 581 32.16 -11.99 12.10
N ALA A 582 32.83 -11.37 13.07
CA ALA A 582 34.05 -10.58 12.82
C ALA A 582 35.22 -11.44 12.33
N LYS A 583 35.19 -12.76 12.58
CA LYS A 583 36.14 -13.74 12.02
C LYS A 583 35.74 -14.23 10.62
N GLY A 584 34.65 -13.70 10.06
CA GLY A 584 34.18 -14.03 8.72
C GLY A 584 33.34 -15.29 8.61
N TYR A 585 32.77 -15.81 9.70
CA TYR A 585 31.92 -17.01 9.68
C TYR A 585 30.44 -16.67 9.55
N ASP A 586 29.75 -17.37 8.65
CA ASP A 586 28.33 -17.16 8.37
C ASP A 586 27.43 -17.66 9.50
N CYS A 587 26.24 -17.06 9.60
CA CYS A 587 25.22 -17.42 10.58
C CYS A 587 24.77 -18.88 10.48
N SER A 588 24.82 -19.50 9.29
CA SER A 588 24.41 -20.89 9.04
C SER A 588 25.25 -21.93 9.79
N LEU A 589 26.44 -21.57 10.26
CA LEU A 589 27.23 -22.44 11.14
C LEU A 589 26.55 -22.63 12.50
N CYS A 590 25.79 -21.64 12.99
CA CYS A 590 25.14 -21.68 14.30
C CYS A 590 23.61 -21.73 14.23
N HIS A 591 23.01 -21.23 13.16
CA HIS A 591 21.58 -21.02 13.01
C HIS A 591 21.04 -21.74 11.76
N ASN A 592 19.71 -21.83 11.65
CA ASN A 592 19.02 -22.36 10.47
C ASN A 592 18.87 -21.34 9.33
N PHE A 593 19.66 -20.27 9.34
CA PHE A 593 19.63 -19.21 8.33
C PHE A 593 21.06 -18.71 8.05
N SER A 594 21.25 -18.13 6.87
CA SER A 594 22.51 -17.51 6.45
C SER A 594 22.36 -16.01 6.22
N ARG A 595 23.49 -15.30 6.04
CA ARG A 595 23.54 -13.87 5.71
C ARG A 595 24.47 -13.64 4.50
N PRO A 596 24.08 -14.10 3.30
CA PRO A 596 24.91 -13.99 2.10
C PRO A 596 25.28 -12.54 1.76
N GLU A 597 24.43 -11.57 2.10
CA GLU A 597 24.72 -10.14 1.94
C GLU A 597 25.97 -9.66 2.68
N ARG A 598 26.48 -10.44 3.63
CA ARG A 598 27.68 -10.13 4.41
C ARG A 598 28.95 -10.76 3.86
N GLY A 599 28.87 -11.59 2.82
CA GLY A 599 30.03 -12.24 2.21
C GLY A 599 30.82 -13.16 3.17
N LEU A 600 30.13 -13.82 4.11
CA LEU A 600 30.75 -14.65 5.14
C LEU A 600 30.98 -16.09 4.65
N LYS A 601 31.93 -16.79 5.28
CA LYS A 601 32.30 -18.19 4.99
C LYS A 601 31.26 -19.15 5.56
N MET A 602 30.81 -20.09 4.70
CA MET A 602 29.80 -21.10 5.05
C MET A 602 30.41 -22.39 5.65
N THR A 603 31.73 -22.50 5.70
CA THR A 603 32.44 -23.67 6.23
C THR A 603 33.39 -23.27 7.36
N PRO A 604 33.53 -24.10 8.41
CA PRO A 604 34.65 -24.00 9.33
C PRO A 604 35.98 -24.08 8.55
N ASN A 605 37.02 -23.39 9.02
CA ASN A 605 38.39 -23.59 8.51
C ASN A 605 38.99 -24.89 9.06
#